data_AF-A0A9N9VX17-F1
#
_entry.id   AF-A0A9N9VX17-F1
#
_cell.length_a   1.000
_cell.length_b   1.000
_cell.length_c   1.000
_cell.angle_alpha   90.00
_cell.angle_beta   90.00
_cell.angle_gamma   90.00
#
_symmetry.space_group_name_H-M   'P 1'
#
loop_
_entity.id
_entity.type
_entity.pdbx_description
1 polymer ?
#
loop_
_entity_poly.entity_id
_entity_poly.type
_entity_poly.pdbx_seq_one_letter_code
_entity_poly.pdbx_strand_id
1 'polypeptide(L)'
;MLSRVVRRRLAPIARTSLSTESRIAPTRCLQRRWLTPAPRPGDGPLMSRRADRELPDVAQIGFRWRRTMPIFVALIAIASAAMFNYQKSSSPVIASTMYALRTSPRAREVLGEEIYFKHQIPYIHGEMNQMKGRINIWFTVKGTRGWGTMRFVSNRPTHRGMFETSEWSLETEDGRTINLLEGGDPFRGLLTDEDDQAFEAEEASRRGFRQQGALNR
;
A
#
# COMPACT_ATOMS: atom_id res chain seq x y z
N MET A 1 -56.51 26.53 7.02
CA MET A 1 -56.45 28.01 7.11
C MET A 1 -55.00 28.38 7.43
N LEU A 2 -54.15 28.62 6.41
CA LEU A 2 -53.64 29.93 5.97
C LEU A 2 -52.96 30.70 7.13
N SER A 3 -51.63 30.88 7.16
CA SER A 3 -50.87 31.85 6.33
C SER A 3 -49.35 31.67 6.64
N ARG A 4 -48.41 31.60 5.68
CA ARG A 4 -47.83 32.67 4.83
C ARG A 4 -47.49 33.91 5.69
N VAL A 5 -46.24 34.31 5.93
CA VAL A 5 -45.33 35.14 5.11
C VAL A 5 -44.22 35.53 6.12
N VAL A 6 -42.91 35.56 5.85
CA VAL A 6 -42.18 36.73 5.34
C VAL A 6 -40.77 36.28 4.96
N ARG A 7 -40.52 36.36 3.65
CA ARG A 7 -39.20 36.49 3.04
C ARG A 7 -38.65 37.88 3.40
N ARG A 8 -37.39 37.98 3.82
CA ARG A 8 -36.62 39.23 3.67
C ARG A 8 -35.39 38.98 2.83
N ARG A 9 -35.49 39.48 1.60
CA ARG A 9 -34.41 39.78 0.67
C ARG A 9 -33.70 41.04 1.14
N LEU A 10 -32.38 41.07 1.05
CA LEU A 10 -31.64 42.29 0.74
C LEU A 10 -30.49 41.93 -0.22
N ALA A 11 -30.61 42.46 -1.44
CA ALA A 11 -29.49 42.80 -2.30
C ALA A 11 -29.57 44.33 -2.51
N PRO A 12 -28.44 45.00 -2.76
CA PRO A 12 -28.30 45.63 -4.07
C PRO A 12 -26.89 45.39 -4.67
N ILE A 13 -26.82 44.92 -5.92
CA ILE A 13 -26.58 45.74 -7.13
C ILE A 13 -25.17 46.33 -7.17
N ALA A 14 -24.26 45.63 -7.85
CA ALA A 14 -23.20 46.24 -8.64
C ALA A 14 -23.43 45.83 -10.09
N ARG A 15 -23.79 46.83 -10.91
CA ARG A 15 -23.90 46.73 -12.36
C ARG A 15 -22.51 46.98 -12.93
N THR A 16 -21.99 46.03 -13.68
CA THR A 16 -20.98 46.34 -14.70
C THR A 16 -21.34 45.58 -15.96
N SER A 17 -21.38 46.34 -17.05
CA SER A 17 -21.94 46.05 -18.35
C SER A 17 -21.12 45.05 -19.16
N LEU A 18 -21.83 44.06 -19.70
CA LEU A 18 -21.67 43.39 -20.99
C LEU A 18 -20.41 43.71 -21.81
N SER A 19 -19.59 42.68 -22.00
CA SER A 19 -19.01 42.37 -23.30
C SER A 19 -19.09 40.86 -23.54
N THR A 20 -20.00 40.51 -24.44
CA THR A 20 -20.11 39.29 -25.23
C THR A 20 -18.80 38.51 -25.39
N GLU A 21 -18.75 37.30 -24.85
CA GLU A 21 -18.17 36.16 -25.57
C GLU A 21 -18.69 34.85 -24.94
N SER A 22 -19.68 34.27 -25.61
CA SER A 22 -20.16 32.92 -25.37
C SER A 22 -19.08 31.90 -25.74
N ARG A 23 -18.14 31.61 -24.83
CA ARG A 23 -17.33 30.39 -24.94
C ARG A 23 -18.14 29.21 -24.45
N ILE A 24 -18.89 28.66 -25.40
CA ILE A 24 -19.44 27.31 -25.41
C ILE A 24 -18.36 26.37 -24.85
N ALA A 25 -18.65 25.76 -23.70
CA ALA A 25 -17.86 24.66 -23.16
C ALA A 25 -17.67 23.61 -24.26
N PRO A 26 -16.45 23.08 -24.48
CA PRO A 26 -16.27 22.02 -25.45
C PRO A 26 -17.10 20.83 -25.02
N THR A 27 -18.09 20.57 -25.88
CA THR A 27 -18.85 19.35 -26.05
C THR A 27 -18.10 18.13 -25.52
N ARG A 28 -18.83 17.34 -24.72
CA ARG A 28 -18.64 15.89 -24.57
C ARG A 28 -17.85 15.37 -25.75
N CYS A 29 -16.66 14.82 -25.49
CA CYS A 29 -15.93 14.03 -26.46
C CYS A 29 -16.83 12.83 -26.79
N LEU A 30 -17.74 13.02 -27.75
CA LEU A 30 -18.48 11.96 -28.37
C LEU A 30 -17.39 11.07 -28.93
N GLN A 31 -17.22 9.92 -28.29
CA GLN A 31 -16.46 8.80 -28.81
C GLN A 31 -17.01 8.58 -30.22
N ARG A 32 -16.31 9.13 -31.22
CA ARG A 32 -16.64 8.93 -32.63
C ARG A 32 -16.37 7.46 -32.88
N ARG A 33 -17.37 6.64 -32.58
CA ARG A 33 -17.43 5.26 -33.04
C ARG A 33 -17.33 5.38 -34.55
N TRP A 34 -16.19 5.03 -35.11
CA TRP A 34 -15.98 5.02 -36.55
C TRP A 34 -16.90 3.95 -37.15
N LEU A 35 -18.18 4.27 -37.31
CA LEU A 35 -19.05 3.62 -38.28
C LEU A 35 -18.69 4.17 -39.65
N THR A 36 -17.45 3.95 -40.07
CA THR A 36 -17.11 4.09 -41.48
C THR A 36 -17.69 2.83 -42.14
N PRO A 37 -18.71 2.96 -43.02
CA PRO A 37 -19.26 1.81 -43.70
C PRO A 37 -18.15 1.08 -44.45
N ALA A 38 -18.26 -0.25 -44.56
CA ALA A 38 -17.32 -1.03 -45.34
C ALA A 38 -17.27 -0.49 -46.78
N PRO A 39 -16.08 -0.15 -47.31
CA PRO A 39 -15.96 0.46 -48.63
C PRO A 39 -16.48 -0.51 -49.70
N ARG A 40 -17.32 0.01 -50.59
CA ARG A 40 -17.96 -0.74 -51.68
C ARG A 40 -17.01 -0.81 -52.89
N PRO A 41 -17.22 -1.74 -53.84
CA PRO A 41 -16.42 -1.79 -55.07
C PRO A 41 -16.49 -0.45 -55.81
N GLY A 42 -15.36 0.23 -55.96
CA GLY A 42 -15.25 1.55 -56.59
C GLY A 42 -15.33 2.76 -55.64
N ASP A 43 -15.62 2.55 -54.36
CA ASP A 43 -15.78 3.64 -53.38
C ASP A 43 -14.47 3.89 -52.61
N GLY A 44 -13.76 4.93 -53.04
CA GLY A 44 -12.61 5.50 -52.34
C GLY A 44 -11.31 4.66 -52.32
N PRO A 45 -10.20 5.29 -51.88
CA PRO A 45 -8.84 4.78 -52.04
C PRO A 45 -8.48 3.59 -51.13
N LEU A 46 -9.43 3.10 -50.33
CA LEU A 46 -9.22 1.97 -49.41
C LEU A 46 -9.20 0.62 -50.13
N MET A 47 -9.90 0.51 -51.26
CA MET A 47 -9.97 -0.71 -52.07
C MET A 47 -8.96 -0.70 -53.23
N SER A 48 -8.43 0.46 -53.60
CA SER A 48 -7.34 0.56 -54.57
C SER A 48 -6.00 0.42 -53.84
N ARG A 49 -5.23 -0.64 -54.12
CA ARG A 49 -3.80 -0.71 -53.76
C ARG A 49 -3.02 0.30 -54.62
N ARG A 50 -3.08 1.58 -54.27
CA ARG A 50 -2.25 2.62 -54.91
C ARG A 50 -0.88 2.62 -54.23
N ALA A 51 0.17 2.40 -55.02
CA ALA A 51 1.55 2.49 -54.58
C ALA A 51 1.97 3.93 -54.23
N ASP A 52 1.23 4.93 -54.72
CA ASP A 52 1.55 6.36 -54.58
C ASP A 52 1.01 6.99 -53.28
N ARG A 53 0.66 6.17 -52.28
CA ARG A 53 0.26 6.66 -50.95
C ARG A 53 1.50 6.75 -50.09
N GLU A 54 1.91 7.97 -49.76
CA GLU A 54 2.95 8.21 -48.76
C GLU A 54 2.60 7.46 -47.47
N LEU A 55 3.56 6.67 -46.98
CA LEU A 55 3.40 6.00 -45.69
C LEU A 55 3.25 7.09 -44.61
N PRO A 56 2.45 6.86 -43.55
CA PRO A 56 2.41 7.76 -42.41
C PRO A 56 3.83 8.03 -41.94
N ASP A 57 4.19 9.31 -41.85
CA ASP A 57 5.54 9.69 -41.42
C ASP A 57 5.79 9.12 -40.02
N VAL A 58 6.82 8.28 -39.90
CA VAL A 58 7.21 7.62 -38.65
C VAL A 58 7.60 8.62 -37.57
N ALA A 59 7.94 9.86 -37.93
CA ALA A 59 8.16 10.95 -36.97
C ALA A 59 6.87 11.32 -36.19
N GLN A 60 5.68 11.06 -36.77
CA GLN A 60 4.39 11.27 -36.10
C GLN A 60 4.13 10.24 -34.98
N ILE A 61 4.82 9.09 -35.02
CA ILE A 61 4.76 7.99 -34.05
C ILE A 61 5.87 8.13 -32.98
N GLY A 62 6.43 9.34 -32.81
CA GLY A 62 7.47 9.62 -31.83
C GLY A 62 7.09 9.31 -30.37
N PHE A 63 8.05 9.48 -29.45
CA PHE A 63 7.99 9.11 -28.01
C PHE A 63 6.99 9.98 -27.19
N ARG A 64 5.74 10.07 -27.61
CA ARG A 64 4.67 10.90 -27.00
C ARG A 64 4.37 10.47 -25.57
N TRP A 65 4.62 9.21 -25.23
CA TRP A 65 4.47 8.67 -23.88
C TRP A 65 5.57 9.15 -22.91
N ARG A 66 6.64 9.83 -23.37
CA ARG A 66 7.69 10.38 -22.47
C ARG A 66 7.13 11.26 -21.38
N ARG A 67 6.06 12.02 -21.69
CA ARG A 67 5.49 13.00 -20.77
C ARG A 67 4.66 12.34 -19.68
N THR A 68 4.01 11.22 -19.98
CA THR A 68 3.17 10.44 -19.07
C THR A 68 3.92 9.32 -18.37
N MET A 69 5.03 8.85 -18.93
CA MET A 69 5.95 7.87 -18.33
C MET A 69 6.37 8.20 -16.90
N PRO A 70 6.87 9.41 -16.58
CA PRO A 70 7.27 9.72 -15.20
C PRO A 70 6.08 9.71 -14.25
N ILE A 71 4.90 10.13 -14.71
CA ILE A 71 3.67 10.08 -13.90
C ILE A 71 3.28 8.63 -13.61
N PHE A 72 3.32 7.77 -14.63
CA PHE A 72 3.05 6.34 -14.48
C PHE A 72 4.03 5.68 -13.50
N VAL A 73 5.34 5.90 -13.68
CA VAL A 73 6.36 5.36 -12.79
C VAL A 73 6.18 5.90 -11.37
N ALA A 74 5.86 7.17 -11.19
CA ALA A 74 5.58 7.75 -9.88
C ALA A 74 4.35 7.09 -9.21
N LEU A 75 3.26 6.88 -9.95
CA LEU A 75 2.08 6.19 -9.44
C LEU A 75 2.38 4.76 -9.04
N ILE A 76 3.12 4.01 -9.87
CA ILE A 76 3.55 2.65 -9.55
C ILE A 76 4.45 2.65 -8.31
N ALA A 77 5.42 3.56 -8.23
CA ALA A 77 6.32 3.64 -7.07
C ALA A 77 5.56 3.94 -5.77
N ILE A 78 4.61 4.88 -5.80
CA ILE A 78 3.74 5.19 -4.65
C ILE A 78 2.91 3.98 -4.26
N ALA A 79 2.28 3.30 -5.24
CA ALA A 79 1.47 2.12 -4.99
C ALA A 79 2.31 0.95 -4.42
N SER A 80 3.50 0.71 -4.98
CA SER A 80 4.44 -0.29 -4.48
C SER A 80 4.88 0.02 -3.06
N ALA A 81 5.25 1.26 -2.75
CA ALA A 81 5.63 1.66 -1.40
C ALA A 81 4.48 1.46 -0.40
N ALA A 82 3.25 1.80 -0.78
CA ALA A 82 2.06 1.56 0.03
C ALA A 82 1.83 0.05 0.27
N MET A 83 1.96 -0.77 -0.77
CA MET A 83 1.79 -2.22 -0.69
C MET A 83 2.85 -2.87 0.23
N PHE A 84 4.12 -2.51 0.09
CA PHE A 84 5.16 -3.03 0.97
C PHE A 84 4.96 -2.60 2.42
N ASN A 85 4.51 -1.37 2.65
CA ASN A 85 4.18 -0.93 4.00
C ASN A 85 2.97 -1.69 4.56
N TYR A 86 1.95 -1.94 3.75
CA TYR A 86 0.79 -2.75 4.15
C TYR A 86 1.21 -4.16 4.55
N GLN A 87 2.01 -4.84 3.71
CA GLN A 87 2.56 -6.16 4.00
C GLN A 87 3.35 -6.18 5.31
N LYS A 88 4.21 -5.18 5.54
CA LYS A 88 4.92 -5.04 6.82
C LYS A 88 3.94 -4.87 7.98
N SER A 89 2.99 -3.94 7.88
CA SER A 89 1.99 -3.61 8.91
C SER A 89 1.10 -4.79 9.32
N SER A 90 0.81 -5.69 8.36
CA SER A 90 -0.02 -6.88 8.56
C SER A 90 0.78 -8.13 8.90
N SER A 91 2.09 -8.01 9.17
CA SER A 91 2.93 -9.16 9.51
C SER A 91 2.63 -9.71 10.92
N PRO A 92 2.84 -11.03 11.14
CA PRO A 92 2.70 -11.64 12.46
C PRO A 92 3.60 -11.01 13.53
N VAL A 93 4.82 -10.60 13.15
CA VAL A 93 5.78 -9.92 14.02
C VAL A 93 5.21 -8.62 14.61
N ILE A 94 4.46 -7.85 13.81
CA ILE A 94 3.86 -6.61 14.31
C ILE A 94 2.68 -6.90 15.21
N ALA A 95 1.85 -7.89 14.87
CA ALA A 95 0.75 -8.29 15.74
C ALA A 95 1.26 -8.77 17.11
N SER A 96 2.34 -9.56 17.14
CA SER A 96 2.95 -10.07 18.36
C SER A 96 3.59 -8.96 19.20
N THR A 97 4.36 -8.07 18.58
CA THR A 97 4.97 -6.92 19.28
C THR A 97 3.93 -5.95 19.81
N MET A 98 2.83 -5.70 19.10
CA MET A 98 1.70 -4.91 19.60
C MET A 98 1.00 -5.59 20.77
N TYR A 99 0.82 -6.91 20.72
CA TYR A 99 0.25 -7.67 21.83
C TYR A 99 1.15 -7.60 23.07
N ALA A 100 2.45 -7.83 22.91
CA ALA A 100 3.44 -7.73 23.99
C ALA A 100 3.48 -6.33 24.61
N LEU A 101 3.37 -5.27 23.80
CA LEU A 101 3.25 -3.90 24.31
C LEU A 101 1.99 -3.73 25.16
N ARG A 102 0.85 -4.27 24.71
CA ARG A 102 -0.42 -4.18 25.43
C ARG A 102 -0.43 -4.96 26.73
N THR A 103 0.36 -6.02 26.85
CA THR A 103 0.43 -6.83 28.07
C THR A 103 1.52 -6.38 29.04
N SER A 104 2.53 -5.65 28.56
CA SER A 104 3.64 -5.18 29.38
C SER A 104 3.21 -4.13 30.41
N PRO A 105 3.46 -4.33 31.71
CA PRO A 105 3.11 -3.36 32.75
C PRO A 105 3.89 -2.04 32.58
N ARG A 106 5.18 -2.12 32.26
CA ARG A 106 6.04 -0.94 32.04
C ARG A 106 5.57 -0.07 30.88
N ALA A 107 5.13 -0.68 29.79
CA ALA A 107 4.60 0.06 28.65
C ALA A 107 3.29 0.78 29.02
N ARG A 108 2.42 0.13 29.81
CA ARG A 108 1.16 0.73 30.28
C ARG A 108 1.36 1.86 31.28
N GLU A 109 2.37 1.80 32.15
CA GLU A 109 2.68 2.88 33.09
C GLU A 109 2.92 4.20 32.34
N VAL A 110 3.56 4.12 31.17
CA VAL A 110 4.01 5.26 30.36
C VAL A 110 2.94 5.69 29.35
N LEU A 111 2.48 4.76 28.50
CA LEU A 111 1.51 5.06 27.43
C LEU A 111 0.05 5.05 27.90
N GLY A 112 -0.22 4.43 29.04
CA GLY A 112 -1.57 4.18 29.55
C GLY A 112 -2.17 2.87 29.05
N GLU A 113 -3.49 2.79 29.22
CA GLU A 113 -4.33 1.71 28.70
C GLU A 113 -4.57 1.87 27.19
N GLU A 114 -4.99 0.77 26.54
CA GLU A 114 -5.39 0.74 25.13
C GLU A 114 -4.32 1.23 24.13
N ILE A 115 -3.29 0.41 23.91
CA ILE A 115 -2.20 0.75 22.98
C ILE A 115 -2.58 0.37 21.54
N TYR A 116 -2.59 1.36 20.65
CA TYR A 116 -2.85 1.24 19.21
C TYR A 116 -1.75 1.92 18.39
N PHE A 117 -1.82 1.77 17.07
CA PHE A 117 -1.02 2.61 16.18
C PHE A 117 -1.45 4.07 16.31
N LYS A 118 -0.47 4.98 16.24
CA LYS A 118 -0.74 6.43 16.26
C LYS A 118 -1.57 6.89 15.06
N HIS A 119 -1.37 6.26 13.90
CA HIS A 119 -1.98 6.62 12.64
C HIS A 119 -2.79 5.44 12.07
N GLN A 120 -3.87 5.75 11.33
CA GLN A 120 -4.72 4.73 10.68
C GLN A 120 -3.94 3.91 9.65
N ILE A 121 -3.03 4.56 8.92
CA ILE A 121 -2.07 3.91 8.03
C ILE A 121 -0.70 4.02 8.71
N PRO A 122 -0.32 3.05 9.56
CA PRO A 122 0.96 3.10 10.25
C PRO A 122 2.09 2.89 9.25
N TYR A 123 3.12 3.73 9.30
CA TYR A 123 4.32 3.52 8.51
C TYR A 123 5.36 2.76 9.34
N ILE A 124 5.70 1.55 8.89
CA ILE A 124 6.65 0.67 9.57
C ILE A 124 8.02 0.87 8.94
N HIS A 125 8.89 1.53 9.69
CA HIS A 125 10.24 1.78 9.26
C HIS A 125 11.14 0.58 9.57
N GLY A 126 12.26 0.50 8.85
CA GLY A 126 13.27 -0.52 9.06
C GLY A 126 13.13 -1.75 8.17
N GLU A 127 13.99 -2.73 8.47
CA GLU A 127 14.10 -4.00 7.75
C GLU A 127 13.28 -5.07 8.48
N MET A 128 12.42 -5.74 7.72
CA MET A 128 11.70 -6.93 8.18
C MET A 128 11.99 -8.04 7.20
N ASN A 129 12.95 -8.89 7.55
CA ASN A 129 13.34 -10.03 6.73
C ASN A 129 13.32 -11.31 7.57
N GLN A 130 12.13 -11.90 7.67
CA GLN A 130 11.91 -13.14 8.43
C GLN A 130 12.75 -14.30 7.85
N MET A 131 12.81 -14.43 6.52
CA MET A 131 13.58 -15.48 5.84
C MET A 131 15.09 -15.42 6.14
N LYS A 132 15.68 -14.22 6.17
CA LYS A 132 17.10 -14.04 6.55
C LYS A 132 17.29 -13.95 8.06
N GLY A 133 16.23 -14.06 8.85
CA GLY A 133 16.30 -14.00 10.29
C GLY A 133 16.70 -12.63 10.83
N ARG A 134 16.41 -11.54 10.12
CA ARG A 134 16.79 -10.18 10.56
C ARG A 134 15.58 -9.26 10.61
N ILE A 135 15.31 -8.76 11.80
CA ILE A 135 14.19 -7.86 12.07
C ILE A 135 14.75 -6.66 12.83
N ASN A 136 14.62 -5.48 12.25
CA ASN A 136 14.91 -4.21 12.89
C ASN A 136 13.84 -3.23 12.44
N ILE A 137 12.81 -3.07 13.26
CA ILE A 137 11.64 -2.27 12.93
C ILE A 137 11.39 -1.24 14.01
N TRP A 138 10.83 -0.10 13.61
CA TRP A 138 10.32 0.89 14.54
C TRP A 138 9.06 1.57 13.99
N PHE A 139 8.14 1.85 14.90
CA PHE A 139 6.87 2.48 14.56
C PHE A 139 6.27 3.22 15.75
N THR A 140 5.43 4.20 15.45
CA THR A 140 4.79 5.04 16.45
C THR A 140 3.49 4.42 16.95
N VAL A 141 3.40 4.28 18.27
CA VAL A 141 2.23 3.80 19.01
C VAL A 141 1.62 4.91 19.85
N LYS A 142 0.34 4.80 20.13
CA LYS A 142 -0.43 5.71 20.96
C LYS A 142 -1.24 4.91 21.98
N GLY A 143 -1.20 5.34 23.23
CA GLY A 143 -2.11 4.89 24.28
C GLY A 143 -2.99 6.04 24.76
N THR A 144 -3.68 5.81 25.88
CA THR A 144 -4.56 6.80 26.52
C THR A 144 -3.81 7.99 27.11
N ARG A 145 -2.61 7.81 27.67
CA ARG A 145 -1.84 8.88 28.34
C ARG A 145 -0.90 9.62 27.40
N GLY A 146 -0.48 9.00 26.30
CA GLY A 146 0.48 9.60 25.38
C GLY A 146 0.78 8.72 24.17
N TRP A 147 1.84 9.08 23.45
CA TRP A 147 2.34 8.32 22.31
C TRP A 147 3.86 8.20 22.39
N GLY A 148 4.40 7.23 21.67
CA GLY A 148 5.83 6.94 21.65
C GLY A 148 6.24 6.14 20.43
N THR A 149 7.54 5.99 20.22
CA THR A 149 8.11 5.16 19.16
C THR A 149 8.62 3.88 19.78
N MET A 150 8.05 2.74 19.39
CA MET A 150 8.58 1.44 19.77
C MET A 150 9.60 0.98 18.75
N ARG A 151 10.70 0.42 19.24
CA ARG A 151 11.76 -0.20 18.46
C ARG A 151 11.89 -1.66 18.87
N PHE A 152 11.98 -2.53 17.87
CA PHE A 152 12.12 -3.96 18.03
C PHE A 152 13.22 -4.48 17.11
N VAL A 153 14.23 -5.12 17.71
CA VAL A 153 15.34 -5.75 17.02
C VAL A 153 15.43 -7.21 17.45
N SER A 154 15.33 -8.10 16.47
CA SER A 154 15.52 -9.52 16.67
C SER A 154 16.36 -10.09 15.54
N ASN A 155 17.25 -11.02 15.89
CA ASN A 155 18.06 -11.75 14.94
C ASN A 155 17.90 -13.26 15.16
N ARG A 156 18.09 -14.02 14.09
CA ARG A 156 18.18 -15.47 14.13
C ARG A 156 19.53 -15.84 13.51
N PRO A 157 20.50 -16.34 14.31
CA PRO A 157 21.86 -16.59 13.83
C PRO A 157 21.94 -17.75 12.82
N THR A 158 21.05 -18.74 12.93
CA THR A 158 21.02 -19.95 12.08
C THR A 158 19.65 -20.08 11.43
N HIS A 159 19.54 -20.53 10.17
CA HIS A 159 18.24 -20.66 9.48
C HIS A 159 17.18 -21.46 10.26
N ARG A 160 17.59 -22.46 11.06
CA ARG A 160 16.73 -23.27 11.94
C ARG A 160 16.79 -22.90 13.42
N GLY A 161 17.51 -21.83 13.76
CA GLY A 161 17.61 -21.34 15.13
C GLY A 161 16.34 -20.63 15.56
N MET A 162 16.17 -20.45 16.87
CA MET A 162 15.12 -19.59 17.40
C MET A 162 15.49 -18.13 17.18
N PHE A 163 14.48 -17.26 17.09
CA PHE A 163 14.72 -15.82 17.12
C PHE A 163 15.19 -15.40 18.52
N GLU A 164 16.23 -14.57 18.56
CA GLU A 164 16.75 -13.94 19.76
C GLU A 164 16.39 -12.46 19.70
N THR A 165 15.66 -11.98 20.71
CA THR A 165 15.34 -10.56 20.82
C THR A 165 16.54 -9.82 21.39
N SER A 166 17.15 -8.95 20.59
CA SER A 166 18.30 -8.14 21.01
C SER A 166 17.87 -6.83 21.67
N GLU A 167 16.83 -6.19 21.14
CA GLU A 167 16.34 -4.90 21.63
C GLU A 167 14.81 -4.88 21.59
N TRP A 168 14.21 -4.49 22.71
CA TRP A 168 12.81 -4.10 22.75
C TRP A 168 12.66 -2.87 23.64
N SER A 169 12.52 -1.71 23.00
CA SER A 169 12.57 -0.42 23.67
C SER A 169 11.40 0.48 23.23
N LEU A 170 10.99 1.35 24.13
CA LEU A 170 9.95 2.35 23.88
C LEU A 170 10.50 3.74 24.20
N GLU A 171 10.51 4.60 23.19
CA GLU A 171 10.86 6.00 23.32
C GLU A 171 9.59 6.85 23.46
N THR A 172 9.48 7.58 24.56
CA THR A 172 8.34 8.45 24.85
C THR A 172 8.49 9.80 24.13
N GLU A 173 7.41 10.56 23.97
CA GLU A 173 7.46 11.94 23.44
C GLU A 173 8.49 12.83 24.16
N ASP A 174 8.70 12.62 25.46
CA ASP A 174 9.69 13.35 26.27
C ASP A 174 11.16 12.96 26.00
N GLY A 175 11.42 12.08 25.03
CA GLY A 175 12.77 11.58 24.69
C GLY A 175 13.33 10.54 25.67
N ARG A 176 12.51 10.05 26.61
CA ARG A 176 12.89 8.98 27.54
C ARG A 176 12.74 7.61 26.85
N THR A 177 13.85 6.88 26.74
CA THR A 177 13.87 5.51 26.24
C THR A 177 13.80 4.52 27.39
N ILE A 178 12.84 3.60 27.31
CA ILE A 178 12.57 2.59 28.34
C ILE A 178 12.79 1.22 27.74
N ASN A 179 13.63 0.41 28.37
CA ASN A 179 13.85 -0.96 27.96
C ASN A 179 12.74 -1.86 28.52
N LEU A 180 12.00 -2.51 27.61
CA LEU A 180 10.88 -3.37 27.93
C LEU A 180 11.29 -4.84 28.09
N LEU A 181 12.52 -5.20 27.70
CA LEU A 181 13.06 -6.57 27.77
C LEU A 181 13.48 -7.00 29.19
N GLU A 182 13.70 -6.07 30.11
CA GLU A 182 14.21 -6.38 31.47
C GLU A 182 13.28 -7.30 32.28
N GLY A 183 11.99 -7.40 31.93
CA GLY A 183 11.02 -8.29 32.57
C GLY A 183 11.00 -9.73 32.03
N GLY A 184 11.89 -10.07 31.10
CA GLY A 184 11.90 -11.34 30.36
C GLY A 184 11.44 -11.17 28.91
N ASP A 185 11.85 -12.09 28.03
CA ASP A 185 11.53 -12.04 26.60
C ASP A 185 10.17 -12.70 26.30
N PRO A 186 9.11 -11.91 25.97
CA PRO A 186 7.80 -12.48 25.63
C PRO A 186 7.76 -13.12 24.23
N PHE A 187 8.82 -12.95 23.41
CA PHE A 187 8.83 -13.37 22.01
C PHE A 187 9.45 -14.74 21.76
N ARG A 188 10.10 -15.33 22.79
CA ARG A 188 10.88 -16.57 22.67
C ARG A 188 10.12 -17.78 22.12
N GLY A 189 8.79 -17.82 22.29
CA GLY A 189 7.92 -18.85 21.72
C GLY A 189 7.05 -18.37 20.56
N LEU A 190 6.80 -17.05 20.47
CA LEU A 190 5.78 -16.45 19.60
C LEU A 190 6.29 -16.18 18.17
N LEU A 191 7.61 -16.05 18.01
CA LEU A 191 8.26 -15.86 16.71
C LEU A 191 8.74 -17.17 16.08
N THR A 192 8.41 -18.32 16.69
CA THR A 192 8.64 -19.61 16.04
C THR A 192 7.68 -19.69 14.85
N ASP A 193 8.21 -19.69 13.63
CA ASP A 193 7.41 -19.61 12.40
C ASP A 193 6.43 -20.81 12.32
N GLU A 194 5.18 -20.60 12.73
CA GLU A 194 4.10 -21.59 12.56
C GLU A 194 3.81 -21.81 11.06
N ASP A 195 4.02 -20.77 10.24
CA ASP A 195 3.86 -20.81 8.79
C ASP A 195 4.91 -21.70 8.10
N ASP A 196 6.17 -21.68 8.55
CA ASP A 196 7.23 -22.55 7.99
C ASP A 196 7.00 -24.02 8.37
N GLN A 197 6.55 -24.30 9.60
CA GLN A 197 6.22 -25.67 10.02
C GLN A 197 5.02 -26.23 9.28
N ALA A 198 3.98 -25.41 9.05
CA ALA A 198 2.79 -25.83 8.30
C ALA A 198 3.11 -26.07 6.82
N PHE A 199 3.92 -25.22 6.19
CA PHE A 199 4.33 -25.37 4.81
C PHE A 199 5.25 -26.57 4.60
N GLU A 200 6.23 -26.79 5.50
CA GLU A 200 7.10 -27.97 5.49
C GLU A 200 6.33 -29.27 5.77
N ALA A 201 5.33 -29.25 6.65
CA ALA A 201 4.46 -30.40 6.90
C ALA A 201 3.62 -30.76 5.66
N GLU A 202 3.06 -29.76 4.96
CA GLU A 202 2.39 -29.98 3.67
C GLU A 202 3.37 -30.49 2.60
N GLU A 203 4.59 -29.94 2.53
CA GLU A 203 5.58 -30.35 1.53
C GLU A 203 6.09 -31.77 1.78
N ALA A 204 6.34 -32.13 3.05
CA ALA A 204 6.68 -33.49 3.45
C ALA A 204 5.56 -34.49 3.09
N SER A 205 4.30 -34.10 3.30
CA SER A 205 3.14 -34.89 2.89
C SER A 205 3.04 -35.06 1.37
N ARG A 206 3.30 -33.99 0.60
CA ARG A 206 3.31 -34.03 -0.88
C ARG A 206 4.48 -34.80 -1.46
N ARG A 207 5.64 -34.82 -0.79
CA ARG A 207 6.85 -35.57 -1.21
C ARG A 207 6.65 -37.09 -1.17
N GLY A 208 5.75 -37.60 -0.31
CA GLY A 208 5.49 -39.03 -0.17
C GLY A 208 4.74 -39.68 -1.34
N PHE A 209 3.95 -38.93 -2.11
CA PHE A 209 3.01 -39.52 -3.07
C PHE A 209 3.65 -40.01 -4.39
N ARG A 210 4.86 -39.54 -4.74
CA ARG A 210 5.53 -39.88 -6.02
C ARG A 210 6.56 -41.00 -5.94
N GLN A 211 6.82 -41.59 -4.76
CA GLN A 211 7.91 -42.57 -4.61
C GLN A 211 7.50 -44.04 -4.78
N GLN A 212 6.23 -44.36 -4.99
CA GLN A 212 5.76 -45.76 -5.06
C GLN A 212 6.05 -46.49 -6.40
N GLY A 213 6.71 -45.84 -7.38
CA GLY A 213 6.94 -46.42 -8.71
C GLY A 213 8.14 -47.39 -8.84
N ALA A 214 8.99 -47.54 -7.81
CA ALA A 214 10.26 -48.27 -7.94
C ALA A 214 10.26 -49.70 -7.36
N LEU A 215 9.13 -50.22 -6.88
CA LEU A 215 9.04 -51.53 -6.22
C LEU A 215 8.34 -52.64 -7.04
N ASN A 216 8.22 -52.47 -8.36
CA ASN A 216 7.84 -53.55 -9.28
C ASN A 216 8.99 -53.83 -10.26
N ARG A 217 9.96 -54.62 -9.82
CA ARG A 217 10.87 -55.39 -10.68
C ARG A 217 11.17 -56.73 -10.03
#